data_AF-A0A388PPN9-F1
#
_entry.id   AF-A0A388PPN9-F1
#
_cell.length_a   1.000
_cell.length_b   1.000
_cell.length_c   1.000
_cell.angle_alpha   90.00
_cell.angle_beta   90.00
_cell.angle_gamma   90.00
#
_symmetry.space_group_name_H-M   'P 1'
#
loop_
_entity.id
_entity.type
_entity.pdbx_description
1 polymer ?
#
loop_
_entity_poly.entity_id
_entity_poly.type
_entity_poly.pdbx_seq_one_letter_code
_entity_poly.pdbx_strand_id
1 'polypeptide(L)'
;MSLRVFLLGLLSLAPLLASVQETEALRLAEGRRMAVGREMRTWSFAAFPTPMADWPKEVKGAFVELRCEDHEFSSAALILLRDDYRLRSYPAKLLSPADRALAEQLEAKRRLQISPKPRTEYPLVMKGYTKETADVTVSPHFAFYTGPDKAGSGKKAFAPGFLERQKEWFEKVWTHLDELGAPLPMAADPSPHKLNVFVTGTGLAKHKDGFAFGGADVIMHPGALGDGSSVVIHEFTHSVQYYSKGFRDSPLVGWFWECHANWSTHQFMPAYPPVLGHYAERAHYELNSSRHNYGSWPFLQVLAEDPRFGWSFPYDLWPACRRNERDGALEDPFQAIMRVGVERKIWKDGVEGFGDTIGELAARMVGWDFQNQYFHLKEIRRLERDTGRVSSLGTVLEQGRDRRWYPLHSQAPKQYGVNIVWLEPAPGRRRSRSISPVRSTRPRPGIGARPWSRRMRSAVVATVRRSGAAG
;
A
#
# COMPACT_ATOMS: atom_id res chain seq x y z
N MET A 1 -40.51 22.87 -27.78
CA MET A 1 -39.87 21.53 -27.79
C MET A 1 -39.40 21.22 -26.39
N SER A 2 -40.00 20.20 -25.76
CA SER A 2 -39.94 19.93 -24.32
C SER A 2 -38.57 19.42 -23.86
N LEU A 3 -38.04 20.07 -22.83
CA LEU A 3 -36.85 19.69 -22.06
C LEU A 3 -37.13 18.38 -21.29
N ARG A 4 -36.48 17.27 -21.67
CA ARG A 4 -36.48 16.03 -20.87
C ARG A 4 -35.15 15.91 -20.14
N VAL A 5 -35.16 16.27 -18.86
CA VAL A 5 -34.11 15.94 -17.89
C VAL A 5 -34.16 14.43 -17.66
N PHE A 6 -33.12 13.70 -18.05
CA PHE A 6 -32.97 12.29 -17.72
C PHE A 6 -32.52 12.16 -16.26
N LEU A 7 -33.47 11.83 -15.38
CA LEU A 7 -33.18 11.36 -14.04
C LEU A 7 -32.56 9.95 -14.14
N LEU A 8 -31.23 9.86 -14.02
CA LEU A 8 -30.56 8.60 -13.68
C LEU A 8 -30.96 8.23 -12.24
N GLY A 9 -31.46 7.01 -12.04
CA GLY A 9 -32.02 6.53 -10.77
C GLY A 9 -31.06 6.70 -9.60
N LEU A 10 -31.33 7.72 -8.77
CA LEU A 10 -30.53 8.17 -7.62
C LEU A 10 -30.73 7.37 -6.32
N LEU A 11 -31.34 6.19 -6.36
CA LEU A 11 -31.85 5.54 -5.14
C LEU A 11 -30.81 4.76 -4.30
N SER A 12 -29.49 4.97 -4.48
CA SER A 12 -28.49 4.42 -3.54
C SER A 12 -27.15 5.17 -3.45
N LEU A 13 -27.00 6.35 -4.07
CA LEU A 13 -25.75 7.13 -4.01
C LEU A 13 -25.63 7.97 -2.73
N ALA A 14 -26.75 8.35 -2.10
CA ALA A 14 -26.74 9.24 -0.94
C ALA A 14 -25.96 8.69 0.29
N PRO A 15 -26.11 7.40 0.69
CA PRO A 15 -25.40 6.88 1.86
C PRO A 15 -23.88 6.84 1.63
N LEU A 16 -23.47 6.47 0.42
CA LEU A 16 -22.07 6.30 0.05
C LEU A 16 -21.35 7.64 -0.12
N LEU A 17 -22.03 8.64 -0.69
CA LEU A 17 -21.55 10.02 -0.72
C LEU A 17 -21.39 10.60 0.70
N ALA A 18 -22.33 10.32 1.60
CA ALA A 18 -22.24 10.74 2.99
C ALA A 18 -21.04 10.10 3.70
N SER A 19 -20.80 8.79 3.48
CA SER A 19 -19.68 8.05 4.04
C SER A 19 -18.32 8.63 3.60
N VAL A 20 -18.12 8.87 2.29
CA VAL A 20 -16.87 9.48 1.78
C VAL A 20 -16.67 10.90 2.27
N GLN A 21 -17.73 11.70 2.35
CA GLN A 21 -17.65 13.07 2.88
C GLN A 21 -17.32 13.08 4.38
N GLU A 22 -17.85 12.13 5.15
CA GLU A 22 -17.53 11.96 6.56
C GLU A 22 -16.06 11.58 6.76
N THR A 23 -15.56 10.57 6.04
CA THR A 23 -14.13 10.20 6.11
C THR A 23 -13.24 11.38 5.72
N GLU A 24 -13.60 12.14 4.68
CA GLU A 24 -12.85 13.33 4.26
C GLU A 24 -12.84 14.42 5.34
N ALA A 25 -13.97 14.67 6.00
CA ALA A 25 -14.05 15.62 7.11
C ALA A 25 -13.16 15.19 8.28
N LEU A 26 -13.13 13.90 8.62
CA LEU A 26 -12.25 13.34 9.63
C LEU A 26 -10.78 13.47 9.24
N ARG A 27 -10.41 13.17 7.99
CA ARG A 27 -9.04 13.34 7.48
C ARG A 27 -8.58 14.79 7.57
N LEU A 28 -9.43 15.74 7.22
CA LEU A 28 -9.15 17.17 7.36
C LEU A 28 -9.03 17.60 8.83
N ALA A 29 -9.87 17.07 9.71
CA ALA A 29 -9.78 17.35 11.15
C ALA A 29 -8.46 16.82 11.73
N GLU A 30 -8.07 15.60 11.37
CA GLU A 30 -6.80 15.01 11.77
C GLU A 30 -5.61 15.81 11.24
N GLY A 31 -5.61 16.17 9.96
CA GLY A 31 -4.58 17.02 9.39
C GLY A 31 -4.47 18.39 10.07
N ARG A 32 -5.59 19.00 10.49
CA ARG A 32 -5.57 20.24 11.29
C ARG A 32 -4.94 20.01 12.65
N ARG A 33 -5.25 18.90 13.33
CA ARG A 33 -4.60 18.53 14.61
C ARG A 33 -3.10 18.36 14.43
N MET A 34 -2.68 17.62 13.40
CA MET A 34 -1.27 17.41 13.08
C MET A 34 -0.52 18.70 12.74
N ALA A 35 -1.21 19.73 12.23
CA ALA A 35 -0.62 21.01 11.87
C ALA A 35 -0.33 21.91 13.08
N VAL A 36 -0.96 21.66 14.24
CA VAL A 36 -0.77 22.49 15.43
C VAL A 36 0.70 22.47 15.85
N GLY A 37 1.30 23.66 15.98
CA GLY A 37 2.70 23.83 16.37
C GLY A 37 3.73 23.50 15.28
N ARG A 38 3.31 23.14 14.06
CA ARG A 38 4.22 22.92 12.93
C ARG A 38 4.39 24.18 12.09
N GLU A 39 5.62 24.43 11.66
CA GLU A 39 5.94 25.51 10.75
C GLU A 39 5.46 25.19 9.33
N MET A 40 4.56 26.01 8.79
CA MET A 40 4.12 25.95 7.41
C MET A 40 5.01 26.84 6.54
N ARG A 41 5.73 26.25 5.59
CA ARG A 41 6.61 26.98 4.67
C ARG A 41 6.42 26.57 3.23
N THR A 42 6.94 27.39 2.32
CA THR A 42 7.03 27.04 0.89
C THR A 42 8.26 26.18 0.66
N TRP A 43 8.06 25.06 -0.02
CA TRP A 43 9.09 24.15 -0.50
C TRP A 43 9.15 24.28 -2.01
N SER A 44 10.34 24.54 -2.54
CA SER A 44 10.57 24.75 -3.96
C SER A 44 11.24 23.53 -4.57
N PHE A 45 10.80 23.18 -5.79
CA PHE A 45 11.30 22.07 -6.57
C PHE A 45 11.87 22.56 -7.90
N ALA A 46 12.89 21.87 -8.39
CA ALA A 46 13.28 21.89 -9.78
C ALA A 46 12.09 21.47 -10.68
N ALA A 47 12.23 21.68 -11.99
CA ALA A 47 11.22 21.26 -12.94
C ALA A 47 10.97 19.74 -12.85
N PHE A 48 9.70 19.37 -12.66
CA PHE A 48 9.31 17.97 -12.67
C PHE A 48 9.44 17.39 -14.08
N PRO A 49 9.98 16.17 -14.22
CA PRO A 49 10.12 15.53 -15.52
C PRO A 49 8.76 15.05 -16.04
N THR A 50 8.63 14.87 -17.36
CA THR A 50 7.52 14.15 -17.99
C THR A 50 7.34 12.75 -17.33
N PRO A 51 6.10 12.31 -17.02
CA PRO A 51 4.79 12.89 -17.36
C PRO A 51 4.21 13.85 -16.30
N MET A 52 5.05 14.41 -15.43
CA MET A 52 4.65 15.26 -14.31
C MET A 52 5.07 16.73 -14.51
N ALA A 53 5.33 17.17 -15.74
CA ALA A 53 5.84 18.52 -16.02
C ALA A 53 4.90 19.66 -15.60
N ASP A 54 3.60 19.37 -15.47
CA ASP A 54 2.53 20.25 -14.96
C ASP A 54 2.43 20.28 -13.43
N TRP A 55 3.24 19.50 -12.72
CA TRP A 55 3.19 19.45 -11.26
C TRP A 55 3.71 20.76 -10.64
N PRO A 56 3.10 21.27 -9.55
CA PRO A 56 3.47 22.54 -8.97
C PRO A 56 4.93 22.52 -8.47
N LYS A 57 5.71 23.49 -8.94
CA LYS A 57 7.12 23.68 -8.54
C LYS A 57 7.27 24.25 -7.13
N GLU A 58 6.20 24.76 -6.55
CA GLU A 58 6.18 25.26 -5.19
C GLU A 58 4.97 24.69 -4.47
N VAL A 59 5.18 24.21 -3.25
CA VAL A 59 4.11 23.70 -2.39
C VAL A 59 4.26 24.26 -0.99
N LYS A 60 3.14 24.64 -0.37
CA LYS A 60 3.13 25.07 1.02
C LYS A 60 2.78 23.89 1.91
N GLY A 61 3.60 23.66 2.94
CA GLY A 61 3.37 22.59 3.90
C GLY A 61 4.38 22.58 5.04
N ALA A 62 4.03 21.83 6.07
CA ALA A 62 4.90 21.52 7.20
C ALA A 62 5.66 20.22 6.95
N PHE A 63 6.93 20.20 7.32
CA PHE A 63 7.74 18.99 7.31
C PHE A 63 7.13 17.91 8.22
N VAL A 64 7.06 16.68 7.72
CA VAL A 64 6.66 15.50 8.50
C VAL A 64 7.84 14.53 8.63
N GLU A 65 8.44 14.16 7.50
CA GLU A 65 9.52 13.17 7.43
C GLU A 65 10.27 13.29 6.10
N LEU A 66 11.57 12.96 6.11
CA LEU A 66 12.31 12.61 4.90
C LEU A 66 12.54 11.10 4.92
N ARG A 67 11.72 10.39 4.15
CA ARG A 67 11.68 8.93 4.14
C ARG A 67 12.64 8.37 3.09
N CYS A 68 13.29 7.24 3.41
CA CYS A 68 14.28 6.58 2.55
C CYS A 68 15.52 7.43 2.23
N GLU A 69 16.39 6.91 1.37
CA GLU A 69 17.60 7.56 0.84
C GLU A 69 17.66 7.35 -0.67
N ASP A 70 18.43 8.18 -1.36
CA ASP A 70 18.69 8.03 -2.78
C ASP A 70 19.82 7.00 -2.98
N HIS A 71 19.46 5.80 -3.42
CA HIS A 71 20.36 4.67 -3.69
C HIS A 71 20.03 4.04 -5.06
N GLU A 72 20.69 2.94 -5.41
CA GLU A 72 20.42 2.17 -6.64
C GLU A 72 18.94 1.75 -6.75
N PHE A 73 18.36 1.25 -5.66
CA PHE A 73 17.00 0.70 -5.65
C PHE A 73 15.96 1.56 -4.90
N SER A 74 16.37 2.64 -4.24
CA SER A 74 15.48 3.54 -3.50
C SER A 74 15.61 5.00 -3.94
N SER A 75 14.59 5.79 -3.66
CA SER A 75 14.66 7.24 -3.77
C SER A 75 14.06 7.88 -2.54
N ALA A 76 14.71 8.94 -2.06
CA ALA A 76 14.24 9.68 -0.90
C ALA A 76 12.93 10.43 -1.25
N ALA A 77 12.00 10.45 -0.30
CA ALA A 77 10.72 11.12 -0.43
C ALA A 77 10.50 12.08 0.73
N LEU A 78 10.26 13.35 0.41
CA LEU A 78 9.84 14.36 1.37
C LEU A 78 8.34 14.20 1.61
N ILE A 79 7.93 13.98 2.85
CA ILE A 79 6.53 13.94 3.27
C ILE A 79 6.18 15.25 3.95
N LEU A 80 5.14 15.90 3.44
CA LEU A 80 4.63 17.18 3.93
C LEU A 80 3.18 17.05 4.38
N LEU A 81 2.84 17.72 5.47
CA LEU A 81 1.47 18.08 5.78
C LEU A 81 1.18 19.40 5.09
N ARG A 82 0.40 19.36 4.02
CA ARG A 82 0.09 20.52 3.19
C ARG A 82 -0.84 21.52 3.87
N ASP A 83 -0.87 22.72 3.31
CA ASP A 83 -1.80 23.79 3.66
C ASP A 83 -3.30 23.44 3.44
N ASP A 84 -3.58 22.37 2.70
CA ASP A 84 -4.90 21.77 2.58
C ASP A 84 -5.18 20.65 3.61
N TYR A 85 -4.30 20.53 4.61
CA TYR A 85 -4.29 19.58 5.72
C TYR A 85 -4.20 18.11 5.29
N ARG A 86 -3.61 17.83 4.12
CA ARG A 86 -3.36 16.46 3.67
C ARG A 86 -1.88 16.13 3.70
N LEU A 87 -1.56 14.89 4.02
CA LEU A 87 -0.22 14.37 3.82
C LEU A 87 0.03 14.18 2.32
N ARG A 88 1.22 14.60 1.86
CA ARG A 88 1.67 14.46 0.47
C ARG A 88 3.15 14.17 0.44
N SER A 89 3.55 13.22 -0.40
CA SER A 89 4.95 12.91 -0.64
C SER A 89 5.44 13.43 -1.99
N TYR A 90 6.71 13.83 -2.01
CA TYR A 90 7.40 14.43 -3.15
C TYR A 90 8.80 13.82 -3.29
N PRO A 91 9.34 13.71 -4.52
CA PRO A 91 10.70 13.19 -4.73
C PRO A 91 11.71 14.20 -4.19
N ALA A 92 12.46 13.81 -3.15
CA ALA A 92 13.34 14.74 -2.46
C ALA A 92 14.53 15.18 -3.33
N LYS A 93 14.92 14.39 -4.34
CA LYS A 93 15.95 14.77 -5.33
C LYS A 93 15.54 15.92 -6.25
N LEU A 94 14.26 16.28 -6.29
CA LEU A 94 13.78 17.43 -7.05
C LEU A 94 13.69 18.70 -6.19
N LEU A 95 14.00 18.65 -4.90
CA LEU A 95 14.01 19.86 -4.07
C LEU A 95 15.10 20.83 -4.55
N SER A 96 14.87 22.12 -4.30
CA SER A 96 15.94 23.11 -4.36
C SER A 96 17.08 22.68 -3.41
N PRO A 97 18.36 23.01 -3.70
CA PRO A 97 19.45 22.65 -2.80
C PRO A 97 19.24 23.11 -1.35
N ALA A 98 18.69 24.32 -1.17
CA ALA A 98 18.38 24.87 0.15
C ALA A 98 17.29 24.06 0.88
N ASP A 99 16.21 23.70 0.19
CA ASP A 99 15.13 22.91 0.78
C ASP A 99 15.54 21.47 1.04
N ARG A 100 16.41 20.90 0.20
CA ARG A 100 16.98 19.56 0.44
C ARG A 100 17.81 19.55 1.73
N ALA A 101 18.72 20.50 1.88
CA ALA A 101 19.57 20.61 3.07
C ALA A 101 18.72 20.80 4.35
N LEU A 102 17.67 21.63 4.28
CA LEU A 102 16.76 21.81 5.40
C LEU A 102 15.95 20.55 5.71
N ALA A 103 15.44 19.83 4.70
CA ALA A 103 14.74 18.56 4.92
C ALA A 103 15.64 17.52 5.61
N GLU A 104 16.90 17.43 5.21
CA GLU A 104 17.90 16.54 5.83
C GLU A 104 18.19 16.95 7.28
N GLN A 105 18.33 18.24 7.56
CA GLN A 105 18.51 18.75 8.92
C GLN A 105 17.31 18.43 9.82
N LEU A 106 16.09 18.63 9.31
CA LEU A 106 14.86 18.35 10.06
C LEU A 106 14.68 16.86 10.31
N GLU A 107 15.01 16.01 9.33
CA GLU A 107 15.00 14.55 9.50
C GLU A 107 16.03 14.08 10.51
N ALA A 108 17.26 14.60 10.47
CA ALA A 108 18.28 14.28 11.46
C ALA A 108 17.80 14.63 12.88
N LYS A 109 17.18 15.81 13.05
CA LYS A 109 16.56 16.21 14.32
C LYS A 109 15.42 15.29 14.73
N ARG A 110 14.53 14.91 13.79
CA ARG A 110 13.42 13.97 14.03
C ARG A 110 13.95 12.62 14.51
N ARG A 111 14.95 12.04 13.83
CA ARG A 111 15.50 10.72 14.18
C ARG A 111 16.13 10.68 15.56
N LEU A 112 16.80 11.76 15.99
CA LEU A 112 17.34 11.87 17.35
C LEU A 112 16.25 11.81 18.44
N GLN A 113 15.01 12.20 18.11
CA GLN A 113 13.88 12.12 19.04
C GLN A 113 13.22 10.75 19.06
N ILE A 114 13.36 9.97 17.98
CA ILE A 114 12.66 8.70 17.83
C ILE A 114 13.54 7.51 18.22
N SER A 115 14.86 7.63 18.12
CA SER A 115 15.82 6.53 18.30
C SER A 115 15.47 5.64 19.51
N PRO A 116 14.83 4.47 19.28
CA PRO A 116 14.47 3.60 20.37
C PRO A 116 15.73 2.83 20.76
N LYS A 117 16.02 2.76 22.06
CA LYS A 117 16.79 1.60 22.55
C LYS A 117 15.91 0.36 22.34
N PRO A 118 16.45 -0.77 21.83
CA PRO A 118 15.70 -2.00 21.75
C PRO A 118 15.07 -2.30 23.10
N ARG A 119 13.74 -2.41 23.14
CA ARG A 119 13.01 -2.74 24.38
C ARG A 119 13.26 -4.18 24.82
N THR A 120 13.61 -5.02 23.85
CA THR A 120 13.85 -6.46 23.99
C THR A 120 15.24 -6.76 23.45
N GLU A 121 16.03 -7.52 24.20
CA GLU A 121 17.28 -8.07 23.71
C GLU A 121 16.99 -9.36 22.93
N TYR A 122 17.54 -9.46 21.71
CA TYR A 122 17.36 -10.62 20.84
C TYR A 122 18.67 -11.42 20.79
N PRO A 123 18.79 -12.52 21.55
CA PRO A 123 19.97 -13.38 21.51
C PRO A 123 20.11 -14.07 20.15
N LEU A 124 21.35 -14.37 19.77
CA LEU A 124 21.65 -15.19 18.60
C LEU A 124 21.31 -16.65 18.90
N VAL A 125 20.44 -17.25 18.08
CA VAL A 125 20.16 -18.69 18.09
C VAL A 125 20.53 -19.26 16.72
N MET A 126 21.60 -20.05 16.67
CA MET A 126 22.08 -20.63 15.42
C MET A 126 21.09 -21.67 14.89
N LYS A 127 20.49 -21.39 13.72
CA LYS A 127 19.51 -22.30 13.11
C LYS A 127 20.11 -23.08 11.95
N GLY A 128 20.33 -24.37 12.15
CA GLY A 128 20.69 -25.30 11.08
C GLY A 128 22.10 -25.15 10.51
N TYR A 129 22.92 -24.28 11.06
CA TYR A 129 24.33 -24.10 10.70
C TYR A 129 25.17 -24.05 11.97
N THR A 130 26.46 -24.33 11.81
CA THR A 130 27.50 -24.15 12.82
C THR A 130 28.52 -23.13 12.34
N LYS A 131 29.44 -22.70 13.21
CA LYS A 131 30.49 -21.73 12.83
C LYS A 131 31.45 -22.27 11.76
N GLU A 132 31.50 -23.58 11.58
CA GLU A 132 32.32 -24.25 10.55
C GLU A 132 31.62 -24.30 9.18
N THR A 133 30.30 -24.07 9.13
CA THR A 133 29.48 -24.25 7.91
C THR A 133 28.86 -22.96 7.39
N ALA A 134 28.94 -21.87 8.16
CA ALA A 134 28.52 -20.53 7.75
C ALA A 134 29.27 -19.45 8.55
N ASP A 135 29.62 -18.37 7.88
CA ASP A 135 30.01 -17.12 8.51
C ASP A 135 28.74 -16.40 9.00
N VAL A 136 28.77 -15.91 10.25
CA VAL A 136 27.64 -15.23 10.87
C VAL A 136 28.04 -13.88 11.41
N THR A 137 27.33 -12.84 10.98
CA THR A 137 27.39 -11.49 11.56
C THR A 137 26.02 -11.06 12.04
N VAL A 138 25.96 -10.13 12.99
CA VAL A 138 24.71 -9.76 13.67
C VAL A 138 24.51 -8.25 13.71
N SER A 139 23.24 -7.85 13.74
CA SER A 139 22.75 -6.54 14.15
C SER A 139 21.87 -6.71 15.41
N PRO A 140 21.29 -5.64 15.99
CA PRO A 140 20.35 -5.77 17.12
C PRO A 140 19.26 -6.82 16.92
N HIS A 141 18.61 -6.87 15.75
CA HIS A 141 17.45 -7.73 15.51
C HIS A 141 17.70 -8.90 14.55
N PHE A 142 18.83 -8.92 13.82
CA PHE A 142 19.05 -9.89 12.74
C PHE A 142 20.39 -10.63 12.86
N ALA A 143 20.43 -11.86 12.35
CA ALA A 143 21.62 -12.68 12.19
C ALA A 143 21.79 -13.05 10.71
N PHE A 144 22.88 -12.62 10.10
CA PHE A 144 23.16 -12.80 8.68
C PHE A 144 24.13 -13.96 8.48
N TYR A 145 23.72 -14.92 7.66
CA TYR A 145 24.48 -16.13 7.33
C TYR A 145 24.99 -16.05 5.90
N THR A 146 26.29 -16.22 5.71
CA THR A 146 26.94 -16.38 4.40
C THR A 146 27.75 -17.67 4.37
N GLY A 147 27.80 -18.34 3.22
CA GLY A 147 28.66 -19.50 3.02
C GLY A 147 30.08 -19.10 2.55
N PRO A 148 30.94 -20.11 2.29
CA PRO A 148 32.34 -19.89 1.93
C PRO A 148 32.57 -19.57 0.43
N ASP A 149 31.56 -19.71 -0.43
CA ASP A 149 31.73 -19.57 -1.88
C ASP A 149 31.74 -18.09 -2.31
N LYS A 150 32.95 -17.55 -2.47
CA LYS A 150 33.21 -16.19 -2.95
C LYS A 150 33.18 -16.05 -4.47
N ALA A 151 33.14 -17.16 -5.21
CA ALA A 151 33.24 -17.20 -6.67
C ALA A 151 31.88 -17.41 -7.37
N GLY A 152 30.89 -17.96 -6.66
CA GLY A 152 29.53 -18.25 -7.12
C GLY A 152 28.65 -17.03 -7.40
N SER A 153 27.34 -17.24 -7.51
CA SER A 153 26.37 -16.17 -7.85
C SER A 153 26.27 -15.07 -6.78
N GLY A 154 26.81 -15.31 -5.58
CA GLY A 154 26.81 -14.40 -4.43
C GLY A 154 27.94 -13.36 -4.37
N LYS A 155 28.68 -13.09 -5.46
CA LYS A 155 29.81 -12.13 -5.48
C LYS A 155 29.54 -10.79 -4.78
N LYS A 156 28.33 -10.23 -4.93
CA LYS A 156 27.95 -8.95 -4.28
C LYS A 156 28.02 -9.03 -2.76
N ALA A 157 27.78 -10.19 -2.15
CA ALA A 157 27.85 -10.36 -0.70
C ALA A 157 29.26 -10.21 -0.13
N PHE A 158 30.28 -10.49 -0.94
CA PHE A 158 31.68 -10.43 -0.54
C PHE A 158 32.36 -9.11 -0.94
N ALA A 159 31.60 -8.17 -1.51
CA ALA A 159 32.08 -6.82 -1.72
C ALA A 159 32.33 -6.12 -0.36
N PRO A 160 33.38 -5.30 -0.23
CA PRO A 160 33.68 -4.62 1.03
C PRO A 160 32.49 -3.85 1.62
N GLY A 161 32.24 -4.07 2.91
CA GLY A 161 31.17 -3.42 3.66
C GLY A 161 29.74 -3.84 3.28
N PHE A 162 29.54 -4.83 2.39
CA PHE A 162 28.20 -5.28 2.00
C PHE A 162 27.34 -5.64 3.22
N LEU A 163 27.83 -6.54 4.09
CA LEU A 163 27.05 -6.98 5.25
C LEU A 163 26.78 -5.85 6.24
N GLU A 164 27.69 -4.89 6.39
CA GLU A 164 27.45 -3.71 7.24
C GLU A 164 26.31 -2.85 6.70
N ARG A 165 26.32 -2.56 5.39
CA ARG A 165 25.22 -1.83 4.72
C ARG A 165 23.89 -2.58 4.82
N GLN A 166 23.91 -3.91 4.67
CA GLN A 166 22.69 -4.71 4.83
C GLN A 166 22.16 -4.69 6.27
N LYS A 167 23.03 -4.79 7.28
CA LYS A 167 22.62 -4.65 8.68
C LYS A 167 21.94 -3.31 8.93
N GLU A 168 22.56 -2.21 8.49
CA GLU A 168 21.99 -0.87 8.61
C GLU A 168 20.62 -0.74 7.93
N TRP A 169 20.49 -1.28 6.71
CA TRP A 169 19.22 -1.24 5.97
C TRP A 169 18.10 -2.04 6.64
N PHE A 170 18.39 -3.26 7.11
CA PHE A 170 17.43 -4.08 7.85
C PHE A 170 16.98 -3.43 9.16
N GLU A 171 17.90 -2.83 9.92
CA GLU A 171 17.56 -2.10 11.16
C GLU A 171 16.71 -0.84 10.88
N LYS A 172 16.95 -0.18 9.74
CA LYS A 172 16.12 0.95 9.29
C LYS A 172 14.70 0.49 8.95
N VAL A 173 14.55 -0.66 8.28
CA VAL A 173 13.23 -1.25 8.02
C VAL A 173 12.56 -1.66 9.34
N TRP A 174 13.27 -2.31 10.25
CA TRP A 174 12.75 -2.66 11.58
C TRP A 174 12.19 -1.43 12.31
N THR A 175 13.00 -0.37 12.41
CA THR A 175 12.60 0.88 13.07
C THR A 175 11.37 1.50 12.39
N HIS A 176 11.30 1.49 11.07
CA HIS A 176 10.14 1.99 10.34
C HIS A 176 8.86 1.21 10.66
N LEU A 177 8.93 -0.13 10.69
CA LEU A 177 7.80 -0.97 11.04
C LEU A 177 7.37 -0.78 12.50
N ASP A 178 8.32 -0.59 13.42
CA ASP A 178 8.04 -0.27 14.82
C ASP A 178 7.31 1.09 14.95
N GLU A 179 7.80 2.13 14.27
CA GLU A 179 7.17 3.45 14.23
C GLU A 179 5.73 3.40 13.68
N LEU A 180 5.45 2.49 12.73
CA LEU A 180 4.11 2.25 12.20
C LEU A 180 3.22 1.39 13.11
N GLY A 181 3.75 0.85 14.20
CA GLY A 181 3.01 0.00 15.14
C GLY A 181 2.83 -1.43 14.66
N ALA A 182 3.72 -1.94 13.80
CA ALA A 182 3.66 -3.34 13.36
C ALA A 182 3.93 -4.30 14.55
N PRO A 183 3.30 -5.49 14.58
CA PRO A 183 3.58 -6.52 15.58
C PRO A 183 4.90 -7.21 15.23
N LEU A 184 6.01 -6.55 15.58
CA LEU A 184 7.35 -6.99 15.22
C LEU A 184 7.64 -8.43 15.66
N PRO A 185 8.39 -9.21 14.84
CA PRO A 185 8.69 -10.60 15.14
C PRO A 185 9.24 -10.80 16.55
N MET A 186 8.59 -11.71 17.28
CA MET A 186 9.00 -12.14 18.61
C MET A 186 9.07 -11.03 19.67
N ALA A 187 8.54 -9.82 19.41
CA ALA A 187 8.59 -8.72 20.38
C ALA A 187 7.84 -9.03 21.69
N ALA A 188 6.84 -9.91 21.64
CA ALA A 188 6.09 -10.41 22.78
C ALA A 188 6.34 -11.92 23.07
N ASP A 189 7.33 -12.53 22.42
CA ASP A 189 7.66 -13.93 22.65
C ASP A 189 8.47 -14.08 23.96
N PRO A 190 8.19 -15.08 24.81
CA PRO A 190 9.00 -15.35 26.01
C PRO A 190 10.45 -15.76 25.71
N SER A 191 10.74 -16.22 24.49
CA SER A 191 12.07 -16.66 24.04
C SER A 191 12.46 -15.95 22.72
N PRO A 192 12.61 -14.62 22.74
CA PRO A 192 12.94 -13.87 21.54
C PRO A 192 14.34 -14.25 21.05
N HIS A 193 14.56 -14.16 19.74
CA HIS A 193 15.88 -14.37 19.14
C HIS A 193 16.03 -13.53 17.87
N LYS A 194 17.27 -13.36 17.42
CA LYS A 194 17.54 -12.64 16.16
C LYS A 194 16.86 -13.36 15.00
N LEU A 195 16.22 -12.62 14.11
CA LEU A 195 15.67 -13.18 12.89
C LEU A 195 16.83 -13.58 11.95
N ASN A 196 16.80 -14.81 11.45
CA ASN A 196 17.85 -15.28 10.55
C ASN A 196 17.66 -14.73 9.15
N VAL A 197 18.76 -14.26 8.55
CA VAL A 197 18.87 -13.82 7.16
C VAL A 197 19.87 -14.73 6.46
N PHE A 198 19.40 -15.64 5.62
CA PHE A 198 20.25 -16.55 4.86
C PHE A 198 20.57 -15.98 3.48
N VAL A 199 21.86 -15.71 3.23
CA VAL A 199 22.31 -15.12 1.96
C VAL A 199 22.61 -16.24 0.96
N THR A 200 21.68 -16.49 0.03
CA THR A 200 21.80 -17.58 -0.97
C THR A 200 22.91 -17.29 -1.98
N GLY A 201 23.33 -18.28 -2.77
CA GLY A 201 24.40 -18.11 -3.77
C GLY A 201 25.80 -17.90 -3.18
N THR A 202 25.96 -18.00 -1.85
CA THR A 202 27.24 -17.88 -1.14
C THR A 202 27.81 -19.23 -0.69
N GLY A 203 27.22 -20.36 -1.13
CA GLY A 203 27.68 -21.70 -0.75
C GLY A 203 27.06 -22.27 0.53
N LEU A 204 25.99 -21.66 1.03
CA LEU A 204 25.20 -22.20 2.15
C LEU A 204 24.54 -23.54 1.76
N ALA A 205 24.90 -24.63 2.43
CA ALA A 205 24.47 -25.98 2.04
C ALA A 205 22.94 -26.21 2.04
N LYS A 206 22.19 -25.58 2.96
CA LYS A 206 20.72 -25.70 3.08
C LYS A 206 19.95 -24.62 2.31
N HIS A 207 20.61 -23.55 1.90
CA HIS A 207 20.01 -22.40 1.19
C HIS A 207 20.89 -22.04 -0.02
N LYS A 208 20.94 -22.97 -0.99
CA LYS A 208 21.87 -22.91 -2.11
C LYS A 208 21.52 -21.78 -3.09
N ASP A 209 20.23 -21.66 -3.41
CA ASP A 209 19.67 -20.77 -4.42
C ASP A 209 18.35 -20.15 -3.95
N GLY A 210 17.68 -19.41 -4.86
CA GLY A 210 16.47 -18.64 -4.58
C GLY A 210 16.75 -17.14 -4.52
N PHE A 211 15.87 -16.34 -5.11
CA PHE A 211 16.05 -14.88 -5.21
C PHE A 211 15.70 -14.18 -3.89
N ALA A 212 14.50 -14.40 -3.39
CA ALA A 212 13.99 -13.80 -2.16
C ALA A 212 12.82 -14.62 -1.63
N PHE A 213 12.76 -14.81 -0.32
CA PHE A 213 11.65 -15.45 0.40
C PHE A 213 11.64 -14.99 1.86
N GLY A 214 10.46 -14.75 2.41
CA GLY A 214 10.25 -14.35 3.78
C GLY A 214 9.21 -15.21 4.49
N GLY A 215 9.40 -15.41 5.78
CA GLY A 215 8.53 -16.21 6.64
C GLY A 215 9.14 -16.31 8.04
N ALA A 216 9.33 -17.52 8.56
CA ALA A 216 10.03 -17.70 9.84
C ALA A 216 11.46 -17.14 9.82
N ASP A 217 12.09 -17.14 8.65
CA ASP A 217 13.40 -16.57 8.37
C ASP A 217 13.30 -15.75 7.07
N VAL A 218 14.33 -14.95 6.79
CA VAL A 218 14.49 -14.23 5.51
C VAL A 218 15.59 -14.94 4.71
N ILE A 219 15.32 -15.27 3.45
CA ILE A 219 16.25 -15.95 2.55
C ILE A 219 16.40 -15.07 1.32
N MET A 220 17.59 -14.56 1.04
CA MET A 220 17.78 -13.57 -0.02
C MET A 220 19.09 -13.76 -0.77
N HIS A 221 19.02 -13.68 -2.09
CA HIS A 221 20.19 -13.60 -2.95
C HIS A 221 20.83 -12.22 -2.84
N PRO A 222 22.17 -12.07 -2.98
CA PRO A 222 22.82 -10.76 -2.99
C PRO A 222 22.28 -9.79 -4.04
N GLY A 223 21.72 -10.31 -5.14
CA GLY A 223 21.01 -9.52 -6.15
C GLY A 223 19.71 -8.87 -5.64
N ALA A 224 19.04 -9.47 -4.64
CA ALA A 224 17.88 -8.90 -3.95
C ALA A 224 18.28 -7.98 -2.78
N LEU A 225 19.55 -8.00 -2.36
CA LEU A 225 20.12 -7.24 -1.26
C LEU A 225 20.93 -6.03 -1.75
N GLY A 226 20.47 -5.37 -2.81
CA GLY A 226 21.10 -4.13 -3.26
C GLY A 226 20.88 -2.95 -2.30
N ASP A 227 21.72 -1.93 -2.42
CA ASP A 227 21.61 -0.71 -1.62
C ASP A 227 20.24 -0.05 -1.90
N GLY A 228 19.45 0.14 -0.83
CA GLY A 228 18.09 0.65 -0.95
C GLY A 228 17.04 -0.36 -1.41
N SER A 229 17.29 -1.67 -1.31
CA SER A 229 16.39 -2.70 -1.85
C SER A 229 14.98 -2.67 -1.22
N SER A 230 13.96 -2.60 -2.09
CA SER A 230 12.55 -2.80 -1.72
C SER A 230 12.21 -4.23 -1.34
N VAL A 231 13.01 -5.20 -1.79
CA VAL A 231 12.77 -6.62 -1.49
C VAL A 231 13.00 -6.89 0.00
N VAL A 232 13.91 -6.17 0.65
CA VAL A 232 14.19 -6.36 2.09
C VAL A 232 12.95 -6.13 2.94
N ILE A 233 12.25 -5.01 2.74
CA ILE A 233 11.02 -4.75 3.50
C ILE A 233 9.88 -5.69 3.09
N HIS A 234 9.78 -6.05 1.81
CA HIS A 234 8.79 -7.02 1.35
C HIS A 234 8.92 -8.35 2.10
N GLU A 235 10.10 -8.96 2.05
CA GLU A 235 10.34 -10.26 2.68
C GLU A 235 10.32 -10.18 4.21
N PHE A 236 10.84 -9.10 4.80
CA PHE A 236 10.78 -8.93 6.24
C PHE A 236 9.34 -8.72 6.74
N THR A 237 8.46 -8.11 5.92
CA THR A 237 7.03 -8.06 6.23
C THR A 237 6.42 -9.44 6.30
N HIS A 238 6.84 -10.41 5.47
CA HIS A 238 6.40 -11.80 5.62
C HIS A 238 6.84 -12.41 6.96
N SER A 239 7.97 -11.99 7.54
CA SER A 239 8.31 -12.39 8.91
C SER A 239 7.38 -11.79 9.96
N VAL A 240 7.03 -10.51 9.85
CA VAL A 240 6.00 -9.89 10.70
C VAL A 240 4.68 -10.68 10.62
N GLN A 241 4.25 -11.00 9.39
CA GLN A 241 3.05 -11.81 9.12
C GLN A 241 3.16 -13.22 9.72
N TYR A 242 4.32 -13.88 9.61
CA TYR A 242 4.53 -15.22 10.15
C TYR A 242 4.46 -15.26 11.69
N TYR A 243 5.16 -14.34 12.35
CA TYR A 243 5.24 -14.32 13.82
C TYR A 243 3.98 -13.75 14.48
N SER A 244 3.15 -13.00 13.76
CA SER A 244 1.81 -12.61 14.23
C SER A 244 0.87 -13.81 14.42
N LYS A 245 1.19 -14.96 13.81
CA LYS A 245 0.37 -16.18 13.74
C LYS A 245 -1.01 -16.00 13.08
N GLY A 246 -1.32 -14.82 12.52
CA GLY A 246 -2.67 -14.45 12.13
C GLY A 246 -3.35 -15.41 11.15
N PHE A 247 -3.03 -15.29 9.88
CA PHE A 247 -3.67 -16.06 8.81
C PHE A 247 -2.79 -17.19 8.25
N ARG A 248 -1.70 -17.54 8.95
CA ARG A 248 -0.56 -18.33 8.45
C ARG A 248 -0.94 -19.68 7.82
N ASP A 249 -1.96 -20.32 8.35
CA ASP A 249 -2.40 -21.66 7.99
C ASP A 249 -3.71 -21.67 7.17
N SER A 250 -4.23 -20.49 6.82
CA SER A 250 -5.42 -20.38 5.97
C SER A 250 -5.07 -20.67 4.51
N PRO A 251 -5.82 -21.53 3.78
CA PRO A 251 -5.58 -21.76 2.36
C PRO A 251 -6.03 -20.57 1.47
N LEU A 252 -6.74 -19.58 2.04
CA LEU A 252 -7.34 -18.46 1.30
C LEU A 252 -6.51 -17.16 1.42
N VAL A 253 -5.38 -17.20 2.12
CA VAL A 253 -4.60 -16.00 2.49
C VAL A 253 -3.52 -15.62 1.50
N GLY A 254 -3.08 -16.51 0.59
CA GLY A 254 -1.85 -16.31 -0.20
C GLY A 254 -1.79 -14.95 -0.91
N TRP A 255 -2.93 -14.47 -1.42
CA TRP A 255 -3.01 -13.14 -2.03
C TRP A 255 -2.74 -11.98 -1.05
N PHE A 256 -3.16 -12.13 0.20
CA PHE A 256 -3.07 -11.13 1.24
C PHE A 256 -1.67 -11.03 1.84
N TRP A 257 -0.91 -12.14 1.90
CA TRP A 257 0.52 -12.13 2.24
C TRP A 257 1.28 -11.15 1.34
N GLU A 258 1.14 -11.33 0.03
CA GLU A 258 1.83 -10.52 -0.97
C GLU A 258 1.28 -9.09 -1.04
N CYS A 259 -0.05 -8.94 -0.98
CA CYS A 259 -0.71 -7.63 -0.95
C CYS A 259 -0.21 -6.77 0.22
N HIS A 260 -0.19 -7.33 1.43
CA HIS A 260 0.25 -6.60 2.61
C HIS A 260 1.77 -6.35 2.61
N ALA A 261 2.59 -7.27 2.10
CA ALA A 261 4.03 -7.05 1.94
C ALA A 261 4.36 -5.93 0.93
N ASN A 262 3.63 -5.86 -0.18
CA ASN A 262 3.72 -4.74 -1.12
C ASN A 262 3.21 -3.43 -0.54
N TRP A 263 2.11 -3.47 0.23
CA TRP A 263 1.61 -2.30 0.95
C TRP A 263 2.66 -1.75 1.93
N SER A 264 3.27 -2.63 2.73
CA SER A 264 4.33 -2.31 3.69
C SER A 264 5.55 -1.73 2.99
N THR A 265 5.98 -2.35 1.89
CA THR A 265 7.02 -1.81 1.00
C THR A 265 6.68 -0.40 0.52
N HIS A 266 5.44 -0.16 0.13
CA HIS A 266 4.99 1.16 -0.31
C HIS A 266 4.96 2.21 0.82
N GLN A 267 4.73 1.78 2.06
CA GLN A 267 4.85 2.67 3.22
C GLN A 267 6.29 3.12 3.40
N PHE A 268 7.24 2.20 3.36
CA PHE A 268 8.65 2.55 3.53
C PHE A 268 9.25 3.28 2.33
N MET A 269 8.86 2.88 1.11
CA MET A 269 9.41 3.38 -0.14
C MET A 269 8.33 4.06 -1.00
N PRO A 270 7.91 5.29 -0.68
CA PRO A 270 6.88 6.01 -1.44
C PRO A 270 7.15 6.09 -2.95
N ALA A 271 8.43 6.18 -3.32
CA ALA A 271 8.87 6.26 -4.72
C ALA A 271 8.71 4.96 -5.52
N TYR A 272 8.43 3.85 -4.83
CA TYR A 272 8.17 2.54 -5.40
C TYR A 272 6.73 2.13 -5.09
N PRO A 273 5.78 2.35 -6.02
CA PRO A 273 4.42 1.83 -5.93
C PRO A 273 4.35 0.43 -6.57
N PRO A 274 4.65 -0.66 -5.83
CA PRO A 274 4.81 -1.99 -6.41
C PRO A 274 3.57 -2.42 -7.18
N VAL A 275 3.77 -2.85 -8.42
CA VAL A 275 2.75 -3.40 -9.34
C VAL A 275 1.44 -2.59 -9.44
N LEU A 276 1.49 -1.28 -9.16
CA LEU A 276 0.32 -0.40 -9.16
C LEU A 276 -0.37 -0.36 -10.52
N GLY A 277 0.41 -0.24 -11.60
CA GLY A 277 -0.12 -0.28 -12.96
C GLY A 277 -0.88 -1.57 -13.24
N HIS A 278 -0.34 -2.73 -12.82
CA HIS A 278 -1.00 -4.02 -13.02
C HIS A 278 -2.35 -4.12 -12.32
N TYR A 279 -2.47 -3.57 -11.11
CA TYR A 279 -3.75 -3.48 -10.40
C TYR A 279 -4.70 -2.52 -11.09
N ALA A 280 -4.24 -1.30 -11.43
CA ALA A 280 -5.08 -0.27 -12.02
C ALA A 280 -5.77 -0.75 -13.31
N GLU A 281 -5.08 -1.53 -14.14
CA GLU A 281 -5.63 -2.12 -15.38
C GLU A 281 -6.67 -3.22 -15.15
N ARG A 282 -6.68 -3.80 -13.93
CA ARG A 282 -7.42 -5.01 -13.59
C ARG A 282 -8.35 -4.79 -12.40
N ALA A 283 -8.55 -3.55 -11.98
CA ALA A 283 -9.25 -3.21 -10.75
C ALA A 283 -10.73 -3.65 -10.75
N HIS A 284 -11.31 -3.94 -11.93
CA HIS A 284 -12.66 -4.49 -12.08
C HIS A 284 -12.79 -5.97 -11.67
N TYR A 285 -11.69 -6.71 -11.52
CA TYR A 285 -11.71 -8.09 -11.03
C TYR A 285 -11.99 -8.17 -9.52
N GLU A 286 -12.16 -9.40 -9.01
CA GLU A 286 -12.31 -9.65 -7.58
C GLU A 286 -11.08 -9.11 -6.83
N LEU A 287 -11.26 -8.44 -5.68
CA LEU A 287 -10.14 -7.82 -4.97
C LEU A 287 -9.01 -8.81 -4.60
N ASN A 288 -9.36 -10.09 -4.37
CA ASN A 288 -8.45 -11.20 -4.12
C ASN A 288 -8.12 -12.05 -5.38
N SER A 289 -8.28 -11.48 -6.57
CA SER A 289 -8.04 -12.18 -7.84
C SER A 289 -6.56 -12.41 -8.10
N SER A 290 -6.20 -13.65 -8.43
CA SER A 290 -4.85 -14.05 -8.82
C SER A 290 -4.25 -13.24 -9.97
N ARG A 291 -5.08 -12.54 -10.74
CA ARG A 291 -4.66 -11.65 -11.82
C ARG A 291 -3.95 -10.38 -11.33
N HIS A 292 -4.09 -10.02 -10.05
CA HIS A 292 -3.47 -8.82 -9.47
C HIS A 292 -3.23 -8.93 -7.95
N ASN A 293 -3.14 -10.14 -7.38
CA ASN A 293 -2.98 -10.38 -5.93
C ASN A 293 -1.99 -9.42 -5.26
N TYR A 294 -0.80 -9.28 -5.86
CA TYR A 294 0.30 -8.42 -5.41
C TYR A 294 -0.07 -6.92 -5.38
N GLY A 295 -0.89 -6.46 -6.33
CA GLY A 295 -1.15 -5.03 -6.53
C GLY A 295 -2.45 -4.52 -5.90
N SER A 296 -3.22 -5.39 -5.26
CA SER A 296 -4.48 -5.02 -4.61
C SER A 296 -4.31 -4.09 -3.41
N TRP A 297 -3.08 -3.80 -2.95
CA TRP A 297 -2.79 -3.01 -1.76
C TRP A 297 -3.44 -1.62 -1.62
N PRO A 298 -3.91 -0.90 -2.67
CA PRO A 298 -4.55 0.41 -2.47
C PRO A 298 -5.74 0.40 -1.50
N PHE A 299 -6.50 -0.70 -1.33
CA PHE A 299 -7.55 -0.73 -0.31
C PHE A 299 -6.99 -0.70 1.13
N LEU A 300 -5.80 -1.31 1.36
CA LEU A 300 -5.10 -1.21 2.63
C LEU A 300 -4.65 0.23 2.90
N GLN A 301 -4.27 0.96 1.84
CA GLN A 301 -3.97 2.38 1.96
C GLN A 301 -5.19 3.21 2.36
N VAL A 302 -6.38 2.90 1.84
CA VAL A 302 -7.62 3.58 2.25
C VAL A 302 -7.89 3.35 3.73
N LEU A 303 -7.76 2.11 4.20
CA LEU A 303 -7.96 1.77 5.61
C LEU A 303 -6.91 2.46 6.50
N ALA A 304 -5.64 2.44 6.11
CA ALA A 304 -4.55 3.07 6.87
C ALA A 304 -4.71 4.60 6.99
N GLU A 305 -5.19 5.26 5.93
CA GLU A 305 -5.39 6.71 5.91
C GLU A 305 -6.73 7.16 6.51
N ASP A 306 -7.64 6.25 6.85
CA ASP A 306 -8.87 6.57 7.56
C ASP A 306 -8.55 6.81 9.06
N PRO A 307 -8.78 8.01 9.61
CA PRO A 307 -8.45 8.32 11.01
C PRO A 307 -9.19 7.47 12.04
N ARG A 308 -10.28 6.79 11.65
CA ARG A 308 -11.00 5.85 12.52
C ARG A 308 -10.24 4.54 12.70
N PHE A 309 -9.46 4.14 11.70
CA PHE A 309 -8.66 2.91 11.70
C PHE A 309 -7.20 3.18 12.10
N GLY A 310 -6.57 4.17 11.47
CA GLY A 310 -5.17 4.54 11.68
C GLY A 310 -4.17 3.71 10.86
N TRP A 311 -2.94 4.23 10.78
CA TRP A 311 -1.87 3.70 9.92
C TRP A 311 -1.42 2.27 10.26
N SER A 312 -1.54 1.85 11.52
CA SER A 312 -1.19 0.51 11.97
C SER A 312 -2.22 -0.56 11.59
N PHE A 313 -3.43 -0.16 11.17
CA PHE A 313 -4.55 -1.09 11.05
C PHE A 313 -4.27 -2.31 10.14
N PRO A 314 -3.64 -2.17 8.95
CA PRO A 314 -3.29 -3.34 8.15
C PRO A 314 -2.41 -4.37 8.86
N TYR A 315 -1.52 -3.91 9.76
CA TYR A 315 -0.71 -4.79 10.59
C TYR A 315 -1.54 -5.43 11.72
N ASP A 316 -2.43 -4.67 12.36
CA ASP A 316 -3.29 -5.14 13.46
C ASP A 316 -4.20 -6.30 13.06
N LEU A 317 -4.57 -6.40 11.77
CA LEU A 317 -5.44 -7.46 11.26
C LEU A 317 -4.87 -8.85 11.46
N TRP A 318 -3.54 -8.98 11.42
CA TRP A 318 -2.88 -10.26 11.53
C TRP A 318 -3.06 -10.89 12.93
N PRO A 319 -2.57 -10.28 14.03
CA PRO A 319 -2.81 -10.83 15.36
C PRO A 319 -4.29 -10.81 15.75
N ALA A 320 -5.13 -9.98 15.13
CA ALA A 320 -6.57 -9.96 15.36
C ALA A 320 -7.31 -11.15 14.73
N CYS A 321 -6.70 -11.92 13.83
CA CYS A 321 -7.33 -13.09 13.22
C CYS A 321 -7.81 -14.08 14.29
N ARG A 322 -9.08 -14.47 14.22
CA ARG A 322 -9.63 -15.49 15.13
C ARG A 322 -9.05 -16.86 14.80
N ARG A 323 -8.65 -17.58 15.85
CA ARG A 323 -8.04 -18.92 15.75
C ARG A 323 -8.78 -19.93 16.61
N ASN A 324 -8.76 -21.20 16.19
CA ASN A 324 -9.34 -22.31 16.95
C ASN A 324 -8.34 -22.85 18.00
N GLU A 325 -8.79 -23.81 18.81
CA GLU A 325 -7.98 -24.43 19.88
C GLU A 325 -6.71 -25.13 19.40
N ARG A 326 -6.64 -25.49 18.12
CA ARG A 326 -5.46 -26.10 17.47
C ARG A 326 -4.57 -25.07 16.78
N ASP A 327 -4.74 -23.80 17.11
CA ASP A 327 -4.07 -22.68 16.45
C ASP A 327 -4.33 -22.69 14.95
N GLY A 328 -5.58 -22.91 14.54
CA GLY A 328 -6.01 -22.86 13.14
C GLY A 328 -6.82 -21.62 12.80
N ALA A 329 -6.55 -20.93 11.70
CA ALA A 329 -7.28 -19.73 11.28
C ALA A 329 -8.78 -20.04 11.04
N LEU A 330 -9.66 -19.24 11.65
CA LEU A 330 -11.12 -19.39 11.56
C LEU A 330 -11.77 -18.45 10.55
N GLU A 331 -11.01 -17.52 9.99
CA GLU A 331 -11.52 -16.49 9.10
C GLU A 331 -10.50 -16.13 8.00
N ASP A 332 -11.01 -15.63 6.88
CA ASP A 332 -10.20 -15.02 5.84
C ASP A 332 -9.95 -13.52 6.11
N PRO A 333 -9.01 -12.88 5.41
CA PRO A 333 -8.71 -11.46 5.61
C PRO A 333 -9.91 -10.51 5.44
N PHE A 334 -10.85 -10.78 4.54
CA PHE A 334 -12.04 -9.93 4.39
C PHE A 334 -12.95 -10.07 5.62
N GLN A 335 -13.17 -11.30 6.08
CA GLN A 335 -13.96 -11.56 7.28
C GLN A 335 -13.35 -10.87 8.51
N ALA A 336 -12.03 -10.95 8.68
CA ALA A 336 -11.32 -10.26 9.76
C ALA A 336 -11.48 -8.74 9.68
N ILE A 337 -11.29 -8.12 8.50
CA ILE A 337 -11.48 -6.67 8.32
C ILE A 337 -12.89 -6.24 8.69
N MET A 338 -13.90 -6.92 8.14
CA MET A 338 -15.32 -6.64 8.37
C MET A 338 -15.67 -6.74 9.85
N ARG A 339 -15.20 -7.79 10.51
CA ARG A 339 -15.41 -8.02 11.94
C ARG A 339 -14.71 -6.97 12.79
N VAL A 340 -13.40 -6.74 12.59
CA VAL A 340 -12.64 -5.79 13.40
C VAL A 340 -13.19 -4.38 13.24
N GLY A 341 -13.65 -3.99 12.05
CA GLY A 341 -14.33 -2.70 11.85
C GLY A 341 -15.61 -2.56 12.69
N VAL A 342 -16.39 -3.64 12.87
CA VAL A 342 -17.56 -3.65 13.76
C VAL A 342 -17.16 -3.67 15.24
N GLU A 343 -16.18 -4.48 15.63
CA GLU A 343 -15.71 -4.55 17.02
C GLU A 343 -15.12 -3.22 17.50
N ARG A 344 -14.40 -2.50 16.63
CA ARG A 344 -13.91 -1.13 16.88
C ARG A 344 -15.02 -0.06 16.83
N LYS A 345 -16.27 -0.46 16.57
CA LYS A 345 -17.45 0.43 16.44
C LYS A 345 -17.32 1.47 15.34
N ILE A 346 -16.47 1.20 14.34
CA ILE A 346 -16.29 2.05 13.16
C ILE A 346 -17.46 1.80 12.21
N TRP A 347 -17.86 0.54 12.07
CA TRP A 347 -19.01 0.13 11.26
C TRP A 347 -20.10 -0.51 12.11
N LYS A 348 -21.36 -0.32 11.68
CA LYS A 348 -22.51 -1.03 12.26
C LYS A 348 -22.68 -2.43 11.65
N ASP A 349 -22.39 -2.56 10.36
CA ASP A 349 -22.39 -3.80 9.61
C ASP A 349 -21.09 -3.90 8.82
N GLY A 350 -20.38 -5.01 8.95
CA GLY A 350 -19.06 -5.17 8.36
C GLY A 350 -19.08 -5.25 6.83
N VAL A 351 -20.11 -5.86 6.24
CA VAL A 351 -20.22 -5.99 4.78
C VAL A 351 -20.53 -4.65 4.14
N GLU A 352 -21.47 -3.89 4.71
CA GLU A 352 -21.79 -2.55 4.22
C GLU A 352 -20.62 -1.59 4.44
N GLY A 353 -20.00 -1.60 5.62
CA GLY A 353 -18.84 -0.75 5.92
C GLY A 353 -17.63 -1.03 5.02
N PHE A 354 -17.32 -2.30 4.78
CA PHE A 354 -16.27 -2.66 3.83
C PHE A 354 -16.63 -2.26 2.39
N GLY A 355 -17.90 -2.41 1.99
CA GLY A 355 -18.40 -1.90 0.71
C GLY A 355 -18.21 -0.39 0.54
N ASP A 356 -18.42 0.39 1.60
CA ASP A 356 -18.17 1.83 1.61
C ASP A 356 -16.67 2.15 1.47
N THR A 357 -15.78 1.38 2.11
CA THR A 357 -14.32 1.51 1.91
C THR A 357 -13.91 1.26 0.47
N ILE A 358 -14.47 0.25 -0.20
CA ILE A 358 -14.22 0.01 -1.63
C ILE A 358 -14.75 1.17 -2.48
N GLY A 359 -15.84 1.80 -2.06
CA GLY A 359 -16.33 3.01 -2.68
C GLY A 359 -15.38 4.19 -2.52
N GLU A 360 -14.84 4.38 -1.33
CA GLU A 360 -13.81 5.40 -1.07
C GLU A 360 -12.55 5.14 -1.89
N LEU A 361 -12.11 3.89 -2.00
CA LEU A 361 -11.03 3.48 -2.90
C LEU A 361 -11.31 3.94 -4.34
N ALA A 362 -12.49 3.61 -4.87
CA ALA A 362 -12.88 4.00 -6.23
C ALA A 362 -12.87 5.53 -6.41
N ALA A 363 -13.41 6.29 -5.45
CA ALA A 363 -13.39 7.75 -5.49
C ALA A 363 -11.96 8.31 -5.51
N ARG A 364 -11.07 7.76 -4.68
CA ARG A 364 -9.68 8.21 -4.55
C ARG A 364 -8.85 7.84 -5.76
N MET A 365 -9.06 6.67 -6.36
CA MET A 365 -8.36 6.23 -7.58
C MET A 365 -8.63 7.15 -8.79
N VAL A 366 -9.71 7.93 -8.80
CA VAL A 366 -9.93 8.94 -9.85
C VAL A 366 -8.75 9.93 -9.87
N GLY A 367 -8.38 10.50 -8.72
CA GLY A 367 -7.27 11.45 -8.62
C GLY A 367 -5.97 10.86 -8.11
N TRP A 368 -5.95 9.55 -7.84
CA TRP A 368 -4.98 8.89 -6.97
C TRP A 368 -4.70 9.71 -5.70
N ASP A 369 -5.78 10.18 -5.08
CA ASP A 369 -5.75 11.11 -3.95
C ASP A 369 -5.35 10.39 -2.65
N PHE A 370 -4.06 10.03 -2.56
CA PHE A 370 -3.40 9.37 -1.44
C PHE A 370 -2.23 10.21 -0.92
N GLN A 371 -1.65 9.83 0.22
CA GLN A 371 -0.39 10.44 0.68
C GLN A 371 0.67 10.44 -0.43
N ASN A 372 0.77 9.34 -1.18
CA ASN A 372 1.78 9.16 -2.23
C ASN A 372 1.29 9.54 -3.63
N GLN A 373 0.36 10.48 -3.73
CA GLN A 373 -0.30 10.91 -4.98
C GLN A 373 0.68 11.21 -6.12
N TYR A 374 1.80 11.91 -5.87
CA TYR A 374 2.78 12.19 -6.92
C TYR A 374 3.31 10.91 -7.56
N PHE A 375 3.72 9.93 -6.75
CA PHE A 375 4.31 8.68 -7.23
C PHE A 375 3.28 7.80 -7.93
N HIS A 376 2.03 7.78 -7.44
CA HIS A 376 0.93 7.08 -8.11
C HIS A 376 0.60 7.70 -9.47
N LEU A 377 0.41 9.02 -9.53
CA LEU A 377 0.11 9.71 -10.78
C LEU A 377 1.25 9.61 -11.79
N LYS A 378 2.51 9.64 -11.33
CA LYS A 378 3.67 9.42 -12.20
C LYS A 378 3.59 8.05 -12.88
N GLU A 379 3.31 6.99 -12.12
CA GLU A 379 3.20 5.63 -12.64
C GLU A 379 2.00 5.49 -13.59
N ILE A 380 0.86 6.05 -13.21
CA ILE A 380 -0.39 5.93 -13.99
C ILE A 380 -0.32 6.73 -15.28
N ARG A 381 0.19 7.97 -15.25
CA ARG A 381 0.39 8.76 -16.48
C ARG A 381 1.48 8.18 -17.38
N ARG A 382 2.49 7.51 -16.79
CA ARG A 382 3.47 6.75 -17.58
C ARG A 382 2.77 5.61 -18.31
N LEU A 383 1.94 4.83 -17.61
CA LEU A 383 1.16 3.75 -18.22
C LEU A 383 0.23 4.25 -19.33
N GLU A 384 -0.49 5.35 -19.12
CA GLU A 384 -1.35 5.99 -20.13
C GLU A 384 -0.57 6.35 -21.39
N ARG A 385 0.64 6.90 -21.23
CA ARG A 385 1.52 7.26 -22.36
C ARG A 385 2.09 6.03 -23.06
N ASP A 386 2.60 5.06 -22.31
CA ASP A 386 3.35 3.92 -22.85
C ASP A 386 2.42 2.91 -23.54
N THR A 387 1.16 2.78 -23.09
CA THR A 387 0.20 1.83 -23.67
C THR A 387 -0.60 2.41 -24.85
N GLY A 388 -0.61 3.73 -25.04
CA GLY A 388 -1.46 4.41 -26.02
C GLY A 388 -2.96 4.13 -25.86
N ARG A 389 -3.36 3.44 -24.77
CA ARG A 389 -4.69 2.90 -24.54
C ARG A 389 -5.18 3.39 -23.18
N VAL A 390 -5.90 4.50 -23.21
CA VAL A 390 -6.77 4.97 -22.12
C VAL A 390 -7.76 3.87 -21.67
N SER A 391 -7.97 2.83 -22.48
CA SER A 391 -8.92 1.74 -22.26
C SER A 391 -8.54 0.69 -21.22
N SER A 392 -7.31 0.66 -20.69
CA SER A 392 -6.97 -0.28 -19.60
C SER A 392 -7.28 0.31 -18.22
N LEU A 393 -7.17 1.62 -18.05
CA LEU A 393 -7.50 2.33 -16.82
C LEU A 393 -8.97 2.78 -16.74
N GLY A 394 -9.57 3.03 -17.90
CA GLY A 394 -10.99 3.32 -18.04
C GLY A 394 -11.80 2.08 -18.41
N THR A 395 -12.99 1.97 -17.84
CA THR A 395 -13.99 0.99 -18.25
C THR A 395 -14.51 1.34 -19.64
N VAL A 396 -14.42 0.37 -20.55
CA VAL A 396 -15.04 0.43 -21.87
C VAL A 396 -16.53 0.23 -21.70
N LEU A 397 -17.32 1.17 -22.23
CA LEU A 397 -18.77 1.12 -22.18
C LEU A 397 -19.36 0.76 -23.55
N GLU A 398 -20.41 -0.05 -23.54
CA GLU A 398 -21.24 -0.40 -24.69
C GLU A 398 -22.69 0.04 -24.46
N GLN A 399 -23.36 0.47 -25.53
CA GLN A 399 -24.77 0.85 -25.43
C GLN A 399 -25.66 -0.37 -25.64
N GLY A 400 -26.48 -0.68 -24.63
CA GLY A 400 -27.48 -1.74 -24.70
C GLY A 400 -28.67 -1.37 -25.59
N ARG A 401 -29.49 -2.38 -25.92
CA ARG A 401 -30.73 -2.21 -26.72
C ARG A 401 -31.74 -1.25 -26.09
N ASP A 402 -31.65 -1.05 -24.77
CA ASP A 402 -32.46 -0.12 -23.99
C ASP A 402 -31.89 1.31 -23.94
N ARG A 403 -30.86 1.59 -24.76
CA ARG A 403 -30.12 2.84 -24.83
C ARG A 403 -29.32 3.20 -23.57
N ARG A 404 -29.18 2.28 -22.60
CA ARG A 404 -28.32 2.48 -21.42
C ARG A 404 -26.90 2.04 -21.73
N TRP A 405 -25.93 2.63 -21.03
CA TRP A 405 -24.52 2.24 -21.13
C TRP A 405 -24.18 1.18 -20.08
N TYR A 406 -23.45 0.16 -20.50
CA TYR A 406 -23.00 -0.95 -19.67
C TYR A 406 -21.50 -1.12 -19.83
N PRO A 407 -20.76 -1.56 -18.79
CA PRO A 407 -19.40 -2.04 -19.00
C PRO A 407 -19.44 -3.20 -19.99
N LEU A 408 -18.41 -3.28 -20.84
CA LEU A 408 -18.15 -4.49 -21.60
C LEU A 408 -18.19 -5.69 -20.64
N HIS A 409 -18.84 -6.79 -21.03
CA HIS A 409 -19.07 -7.92 -20.12
C HIS A 409 -17.80 -8.41 -19.39
N SER A 410 -16.66 -8.44 -20.08
CA SER A 410 -15.36 -8.82 -19.51
C SER A 410 -14.80 -7.83 -18.49
N GLN A 411 -15.32 -6.61 -18.44
CA GLN A 411 -14.96 -5.54 -17.52
C GLN A 411 -16.05 -5.24 -16.49
N ALA A 412 -17.12 -6.05 -16.40
CA ALA A 412 -18.12 -5.86 -15.36
C ALA A 412 -17.47 -5.99 -13.97
N PRO A 413 -17.74 -5.07 -13.02
CA PRO A 413 -17.14 -5.13 -11.69
C PRO A 413 -17.54 -6.43 -11.01
N LYS A 414 -16.53 -7.16 -10.56
CA LYS A 414 -16.70 -8.38 -9.79
C LYS A 414 -16.72 -8.07 -8.29
N GLN A 415 -16.61 -9.09 -7.44
CA GLN A 415 -16.69 -8.91 -5.98
C GLN A 415 -15.63 -7.91 -5.49
N TYR A 416 -16.08 -6.74 -5.00
CA TYR A 416 -15.22 -5.62 -4.60
C TYR A 416 -14.33 -5.05 -5.71
N GLY A 417 -14.64 -5.36 -6.97
CA GLY A 417 -14.01 -4.75 -8.14
C GLY A 417 -14.51 -3.32 -8.35
N VAL A 418 -13.63 -2.49 -8.88
CA VAL A 418 -13.87 -1.07 -9.14
C VAL A 418 -13.73 -0.75 -10.62
N ASN A 419 -14.63 0.10 -11.11
CA ASN A 419 -14.67 0.57 -12.48
C ASN A 419 -14.56 2.09 -12.49
N ILE A 420 -13.62 2.63 -13.27
CA ILE A 420 -13.50 4.06 -13.52
C ILE A 420 -14.09 4.36 -14.89
N VAL A 421 -15.08 5.24 -14.97
CA VAL A 421 -15.68 5.66 -16.23
C VAL A 421 -15.21 7.08 -16.55
N TRP A 422 -14.70 7.27 -17.76
CA TRP A 422 -14.37 8.61 -18.27
C TRP A 422 -15.63 9.26 -18.81
N LEU A 423 -15.93 10.47 -18.36
CA LEU A 423 -16.99 11.29 -18.93
C LEU A 423 -16.40 12.36 -19.84
N GLU A 424 -16.95 12.44 -21.05
CA GLU A 424 -16.71 13.56 -21.95
C GLU A 424 -17.73 14.67 -21.67
N PRO A 425 -17.27 15.92 -21.45
CA PRO A 425 -18.18 17.03 -21.33
C PRO A 425 -18.85 17.33 -22.68
N ALA A 426 -20.08 17.81 -22.66
CA ALA A 426 -20.73 18.34 -23.85
C ALA A 426 -19.91 19.52 -24.46
N PRO A 427 -19.98 19.76 -25.78
CA PRO A 427 -19.29 20.87 -26.43
C PRO A 427 -19.52 22.19 -25.71
N GLY A 428 -18.44 22.94 -25.42
CA GLY A 428 -18.49 24.21 -24.69
C GLY A 428 -18.41 24.10 -23.16
N ARG A 429 -18.25 22.91 -22.58
CA ARG A 429 -17.97 22.72 -21.14
C ARG A 429 -16.60 22.05 -20.91
N ARG A 430 -15.91 22.43 -19.82
CA ARG A 430 -14.61 21.85 -19.44
C ARG A 430 -14.75 20.36 -19.08
N ARG A 431 -13.71 19.55 -19.34
CA ARG A 431 -13.63 18.13 -18.98
C ARG A 431 -13.99 17.92 -17.50
N SER A 432 -15.04 17.16 -17.26
CA SER A 432 -15.47 16.72 -15.93
C SER A 432 -15.51 15.20 -15.90
N ARG A 433 -14.89 14.58 -14.90
CA ARG A 433 -14.98 13.14 -14.65
C ARG A 433 -16.29 12.86 -13.90
N SER A 434 -17.03 11.83 -14.30
CA SER A 434 -18.25 11.39 -13.60
C SER A 434 -18.44 9.88 -13.78
N ILE A 435 -19.26 9.27 -12.93
CA ILE A 435 -19.36 7.83 -12.78
C ILE A 435 -20.81 7.39 -12.96
N SER A 436 -21.03 6.23 -13.61
CA SER A 436 -22.35 5.66 -13.87
C SER A 436 -22.61 4.43 -13.01
N PRO A 437 -23.77 4.31 -12.35
CA PRO A 437 -24.16 3.09 -11.65
C PRO A 437 -24.68 2.05 -12.64
N VAL A 438 -24.13 0.84 -12.63
CA VAL A 438 -24.76 -0.34 -13.24
C VAL A 438 -25.24 -1.27 -12.13
N ARG A 439 -26.53 -1.58 -12.17
CA ARG A 439 -27.20 -2.52 -11.27
C ARG A 439 -27.10 -3.91 -11.89
N SER A 440 -26.53 -4.89 -11.18
CA SER A 440 -26.59 -6.28 -11.68
C SER A 440 -28.03 -6.78 -11.59
N THR A 441 -28.55 -7.33 -12.69
CA THR A 441 -29.84 -8.03 -12.72
C THR A 441 -29.61 -9.52 -12.51
N ARG A 442 -30.39 -10.13 -11.60
CA ARG A 442 -30.38 -11.56 -11.26
C ARG A 442 -30.53 -12.46 -12.50
N PRO A 443 -29.90 -13.66 -12.53
CA PRO A 443 -30.35 -14.76 -13.39
C PRO A 443 -31.69 -15.33 -12.89
N ARG A 444 -32.51 -15.87 -13.80
CA ARG A 444 -33.75 -16.61 -13.50
C ARG A 444 -33.44 -17.86 -12.65
N PRO A 445 -34.34 -18.28 -11.73
CA PRO A 445 -34.10 -19.43 -10.87
C PRO A 445 -34.36 -20.74 -11.62
N GLY A 446 -33.36 -21.63 -11.61
CA GLY A 446 -33.47 -23.03 -11.99
C GLY A 446 -32.82 -23.90 -10.92
N ILE A 447 -33.67 -24.51 -10.09
CA ILE A 447 -33.52 -25.77 -9.34
C ILE A 447 -32.19 -26.01 -8.59
N GLY A 448 -32.29 -25.97 -7.24
CA GLY A 448 -31.70 -27.03 -6.40
C GLY A 448 -30.30 -26.83 -5.82
N ALA A 449 -30.07 -25.79 -5.00
CA ALA A 449 -29.21 -25.82 -3.81
C ALA A 449 -29.34 -24.49 -3.08
N ARG A 450 -29.32 -24.47 -1.74
CA ARG A 450 -29.24 -23.22 -0.96
C ARG A 450 -27.76 -22.81 -0.84
N PRO A 451 -27.36 -21.65 -1.38
CA PRO A 451 -26.25 -20.91 -0.80
C PRO A 451 -26.64 -19.48 -0.40
N TRP A 452 -25.83 -18.96 0.52
CA TRP A 452 -25.90 -17.65 1.14
C TRP A 452 -26.10 -16.53 0.11
N SER A 453 -27.30 -15.93 0.09
CA SER A 453 -27.60 -14.75 -0.74
C SER A 453 -28.16 -13.63 0.14
N ARG A 454 -27.26 -12.79 0.66
CA ARG A 454 -27.60 -11.45 1.14
C ARG A 454 -26.63 -10.43 0.53
N ARG A 455 -27.22 -9.51 -0.24
CA ARG A 455 -26.75 -8.21 -0.76
C ARG A 455 -25.23 -7.97 -0.71
N MET A 456 -24.53 -8.25 -1.81
CA MET A 456 -23.24 -7.59 -2.10
C MET A 456 -23.52 -6.30 -2.88
N ARG A 457 -22.97 -5.17 -2.40
CA ARG A 457 -23.00 -3.88 -3.10
C ARG A 457 -21.66 -3.70 -3.81
N SER A 458 -21.67 -3.50 -5.13
CA SER A 458 -20.55 -2.91 -5.86
C SER A 458 -20.60 -1.39 -5.66
N ALA A 459 -19.47 -0.79 -5.32
CA ALA A 459 -19.40 0.62 -4.98
C ALA A 459 -18.98 1.46 -6.19
N VAL A 460 -19.76 2.51 -6.45
CA VAL A 460 -19.55 3.50 -7.50
C VAL A 460 -19.67 4.85 -6.81
N VAL A 461 -18.56 5.58 -6.62
CA VAL A 461 -18.53 6.80 -5.79
C VAL A 461 -17.84 7.94 -6.47
N ALA A 462 -18.58 9.04 -6.64
CA ALA A 462 -18.12 10.25 -7.28
C ALA A 462 -17.86 11.35 -6.25
N THR A 463 -16.75 12.09 -6.41
CA THR A 463 -16.58 13.40 -5.78
C THR A 463 -16.04 14.40 -6.79
N VAL A 464 -16.63 15.59 -6.80
CA VAL A 464 -16.18 16.75 -7.58
C VAL A 464 -15.34 17.62 -6.64
N ARG A 465 -14.10 17.96 -7.02
CA ARG A 465 -13.41 19.10 -6.41
C ARG A 465 -12.89 20.05 -7.49
N ARG A 466 -13.17 21.34 -7.24
CA ARG A 466 -12.91 22.51 -8.09
C ARG A 466 -11.45 22.60 -8.51
N SER A 467 -11.23 22.96 -9.78
CA SER A 467 -10.04 23.67 -10.21
C SER A 467 -10.03 25.06 -9.56
N GLY A 468 -9.03 25.35 -8.73
CA GLY A 468 -8.65 26.72 -8.44
C GLY A 468 -8.05 27.33 -9.71
N ALA A 469 -8.63 28.44 -10.16
CA ALA A 469 -8.00 29.35 -11.11
C ALA A 469 -8.24 30.76 -10.58
N ALA A 470 -7.14 31.48 -10.31
CA ALA A 470 -6.91 32.91 -10.53
C ALA A 470 -5.85 33.41 -9.52
N GLY A 471 -4.77 33.96 -10.07
CA GLY A 471 -3.56 34.42 -9.40
C GLY A 471 -2.37 34.09 -10.27
#